data_AF-A0A7X6TD51-F1
#
_entry.id   AF-A0A7X6TD51-F1
#
_cell.length_a   1.000
_cell.length_b   1.000
_cell.length_c   1.000
_cell.angle_alpha   90.00
_cell.angle_beta   90.00
_cell.angle_gamma   90.00
#
_symmetry.space_group_name_H-M   'P 1'
#
loop_
_entity.id
_entity.type
_entity.pdbx_description
1 polymer ?
#
loop_
_entity_poly.entity_id
_entity_poly.type
_entity_poly.pdbx_seq_one_letter_code
_entity_poly.pdbx_strand_id
1 'polypeptide(L)'
;YIPQQEQRQVLIDILKDLYEVLPKYADPQSGMWYQVLEYPEREDNYQESTASVMFVYGLLKGVKTGIFDDSYRETALEWYEKFVDRFVKENPDGTISITDCCAGAGLGGSQNRSGKYDYYIYETIIIENDCKAVGPFIQASLIYEEFRDGISRRKQ
;
A
#
# COMPACT_ATOMS: atom_id res chain seq x y z
N TYR A 1 1.05 -3.96 -19.78
CA TYR A 1 0.64 -3.12 -20.93
C TYR A 1 -0.83 -3.40 -21.17
N ILE A 2 -1.71 -2.45 -20.88
CA ILE A 2 -3.11 -2.52 -21.33
C ILE A 2 -3.10 -1.86 -22.72
N PRO A 3 -3.44 -2.57 -23.81
CA PRO A 3 -3.47 -1.99 -25.14
C PRO A 3 -4.31 -0.70 -25.15
N GLN A 4 -3.97 0.26 -26.01
CA GLN A 4 -4.70 1.52 -26.18
C GLN A 4 -6.09 1.27 -26.79
N GLN A 5 -6.99 0.73 -25.98
CA GLN A 5 -8.39 0.43 -26.30
C GLN A 5 -9.30 1.15 -25.30
N GLU A 6 -10.58 1.25 -25.65
CA GLU A 6 -11.66 1.87 -24.87
C GLU A 6 -11.65 1.47 -23.38
N GLN A 7 -11.28 0.22 -23.07
CA GLN A 7 -11.19 -0.31 -21.71
C GLN A 7 -10.06 0.31 -20.86
N ARG A 8 -9.02 0.88 -21.49
CA ARG A 8 -7.90 1.51 -20.76
C ARG A 8 -8.37 2.72 -19.98
N GLN A 9 -9.25 3.55 -20.56
CA GLN A 9 -9.72 4.76 -19.90
C GLN A 9 -10.59 4.40 -18.69
N VAL A 10 -11.48 3.41 -18.84
CA VAL A 10 -12.30 2.90 -17.72
C VAL A 10 -11.44 2.45 -16.54
N LEU A 11 -10.34 1.72 -16.79
CA LEU A 11 -9.44 1.28 -15.72
C LEU A 11 -8.67 2.44 -15.07
N ILE A 12 -8.34 3.48 -15.84
CA ILE A 12 -7.73 4.71 -15.31
C ILE A 12 -8.71 5.46 -14.43
N ASP A 13 -9.96 5.59 -14.85
CA ASP A 13 -10.99 6.29 -14.11
C ASP A 13 -11.27 5.57 -12.79
N ILE A 14 -11.42 4.23 -12.80
CA ILE A 14 -11.54 3.42 -11.58
C ILE A 14 -10.34 3.61 -10.64
N LEU A 15 -9.12 3.66 -11.20
CA LEU A 15 -7.92 3.89 -10.39
C LEU A 15 -7.94 5.29 -9.76
N LYS A 16 -8.32 6.33 -10.52
CA LYS A 16 -8.40 7.70 -10.01
C LYS A 16 -9.45 7.83 -8.92
N ASP A 17 -10.63 7.25 -9.12
CA ASP A 17 -11.71 7.22 -8.13
C ASP A 17 -11.24 6.56 -6.82
N LEU A 18 -10.47 5.46 -6.93
CA LEU A 18 -9.87 4.82 -5.76
C LEU A 18 -8.96 5.78 -5.00
N TYR A 19 -8.01 6.47 -5.66
CA TYR A 19 -7.08 7.38 -4.99
C TYR A 19 -7.71 8.69 -4.51
N GLU A 20 -8.88 9.07 -5.02
CA GLU A 20 -9.68 10.17 -4.47
C GLU A 20 -10.31 9.80 -3.12
N VAL A 21 -10.78 8.56 -2.98
CA VAL A 21 -11.50 8.08 -1.80
C VAL A 21 -10.56 7.53 -0.72
N LEU A 22 -9.46 6.89 -1.13
CA LEU A 22 -8.55 6.17 -0.24
C LEU A 22 -8.01 7.00 0.94
N PRO A 23 -7.67 8.30 0.81
CA PRO A 23 -7.23 9.12 1.94
C PRO A 23 -8.27 9.26 3.06
N LYS A 24 -9.56 9.09 2.76
CA LYS A 24 -10.65 9.16 3.75
C LYS A 24 -10.63 7.98 4.73
N TYR A 25 -9.96 6.90 4.36
CA TYR A 25 -9.83 5.67 5.16
C TYR A 25 -8.42 5.48 5.74
N ALA A 26 -7.52 6.45 5.52
CA ALA A 26 -6.19 6.42 6.11
C ALA A 26 -6.26 6.86 7.58
N ASP A 27 -5.45 6.22 8.41
CA ASP A 27 -5.23 6.64 9.79
C ASP A 27 -4.64 8.07 9.81
N PRO A 28 -5.23 9.03 10.52
CA PRO A 28 -4.73 10.41 10.52
C PRO A 28 -3.31 10.57 11.08
N GLN A 29 -2.85 9.64 11.93
CA GLN A 29 -1.55 9.72 12.59
C GLN A 29 -0.46 9.09 11.73
N SER A 30 -0.64 7.86 11.26
CA SER A 30 0.38 7.17 10.45
C SER A 30 0.22 7.39 8.95
N GLY A 31 -0.97 7.76 8.48
CA GLY A 31 -1.33 7.80 7.06
C GLY A 31 -1.48 6.43 6.41
N MET A 32 -1.46 5.34 7.19
CA MET A 32 -1.58 3.96 6.72
C MET A 32 -3.00 3.42 6.87
N TRP A 33 -3.26 2.25 6.32
CA TRP A 33 -4.59 1.66 6.27
C TRP A 33 -4.73 0.45 7.18
N TYR A 34 -5.92 0.27 7.74
CA TYR A 34 -6.26 -0.87 8.57
C TYR A 34 -6.66 -2.09 7.74
N GLN A 35 -6.44 -3.30 8.27
CA GLN A 35 -6.88 -4.57 7.68
C GLN A 35 -8.35 -4.54 7.26
N VAL A 36 -9.22 -3.97 8.10
CA VAL A 36 -10.59 -3.63 7.74
C VAL A 36 -10.75 -2.11 7.71
N LEU A 37 -10.73 -1.53 6.51
CA LEU A 37 -10.71 -0.08 6.26
C LEU A 37 -11.84 0.69 6.95
N GLU A 38 -13.05 0.13 6.98
CA GLU A 38 -14.26 0.81 7.48
C GLU A 38 -14.28 0.96 9.02
N TYR A 39 -13.49 0.15 9.74
CA TYR A 39 -13.59 0.04 11.20
C TYR A 39 -12.26 0.31 11.92
N PRO A 40 -11.61 1.46 11.70
CA PRO A 40 -10.29 1.76 12.28
C PRO A 40 -10.29 1.74 13.81
N GLU A 41 -11.40 2.12 14.44
CA GLU A 41 -11.55 2.19 15.90
C GLU A 41 -12.11 0.90 16.52
N ARG A 42 -12.43 -0.11 15.72
CA ARG A 42 -12.98 -1.36 16.24
C ARG A 42 -11.86 -2.21 16.84
N GLU A 43 -12.18 -2.82 17.98
CA GLU A 43 -11.27 -3.65 18.78
C GLU A 43 -10.48 -4.65 17.93
N ASP A 44 -9.17 -4.74 18.20
CA ASP A 44 -8.20 -5.63 17.56
C ASP A 44 -7.94 -5.40 16.06
N ASN A 45 -8.52 -4.36 15.44
CA ASN A 45 -8.06 -3.92 14.13
C ASN A 45 -6.61 -3.45 14.19
N TYR A 46 -5.89 -3.59 13.09
CA TYR A 46 -4.48 -3.23 13.01
C TYR A 46 -4.17 -2.59 11.66
N GLN A 47 -3.19 -1.69 11.65
CA GLN A 47 -2.64 -1.14 10.42
C GLN A 47 -1.88 -2.24 9.69
N GLU A 48 -2.24 -2.48 8.43
CA GLU A 48 -1.83 -3.65 7.67
C GLU A 48 -0.87 -3.24 6.55
N SER A 49 0.27 -3.92 6.45
CA SER A 49 1.36 -3.46 5.58
C SER A 49 1.22 -3.91 4.13
N THR A 50 0.64 -5.07 3.83
CA THR A 50 0.60 -5.62 2.45
C THR A 50 -0.29 -4.77 1.54
N ALA A 51 -1.48 -4.37 1.99
CA ALA A 51 -2.37 -3.48 1.26
C ALA A 51 -1.84 -2.05 1.25
N SER A 52 -1.34 -1.55 2.39
CA SER A 52 -0.76 -0.20 2.48
C SER A 52 0.36 -0.01 1.46
N VAL A 53 1.29 -0.96 1.34
CA VAL A 53 2.38 -0.85 0.35
C VAL A 53 1.88 -0.95 -1.09
N MET A 54 0.82 -1.70 -1.36
CA MET A 54 0.21 -1.77 -2.70
C MET A 54 -0.41 -0.42 -3.10
N PHE A 55 -1.03 0.28 -2.15
CA PHE A 55 -1.54 1.64 -2.38
C PHE A 55 -0.42 2.65 -2.62
N VAL A 56 0.64 2.60 -1.80
CA VAL A 56 1.84 3.43 -1.99
C VAL A 56 2.45 3.19 -3.37
N TYR A 57 2.68 1.92 -3.72
CA TYR A 57 3.24 1.52 -5.01
C TYR A 57 2.36 1.97 -6.18
N GLY A 58 1.04 1.80 -6.08
CA GLY A 58 0.13 2.15 -7.15
C GLY A 58 0.12 3.66 -7.45
N LEU A 59 0.21 4.52 -6.43
CA LEU A 59 0.31 5.97 -6.62
C LEU A 59 1.65 6.34 -7.26
N LEU A 60 2.76 5.86 -6.70
CA LEU A 60 4.11 6.08 -7.25
C LEU A 60 4.20 5.64 -8.72
N LYS A 61 3.68 4.44 -9.03
CA LYS A 61 3.66 3.91 -10.39
C LYS A 61 2.75 4.71 -11.30
N GLY A 62 1.61 5.16 -10.82
CA GLY A 62 0.67 5.96 -11.60
C GLY A 62 1.25 7.33 -11.93
N VAL A 63 1.96 7.98 -11.01
CA VAL A 63 2.74 9.21 -11.30
C VAL A 63 3.85 8.92 -12.31
N LYS A 64 4.63 7.85 -12.11
CA LYS A 64 5.75 7.48 -13.02
C LYS A 64 5.29 7.22 -14.45
N THR A 65 4.07 6.68 -14.61
CA THR A 65 3.50 6.37 -15.92
C THR A 65 2.64 7.49 -16.50
N GLY A 66 2.48 8.62 -15.79
CA GLY A 66 1.67 9.75 -16.21
C GLY A 66 0.16 9.49 -16.18
N ILE A 67 -0.29 8.49 -15.43
CA ILE A 67 -1.72 8.27 -15.13
C ILE A 67 -2.23 9.32 -14.15
N PHE A 68 -1.42 9.61 -13.13
CA PHE A 68 -1.55 10.77 -12.27
C PHE A 68 -0.58 11.85 -12.74
N ASP A 69 -1.00 13.10 -12.63
CA ASP A 69 -0.15 14.24 -12.94
C ASP A 69 0.92 14.46 -11.86
N ASP A 70 1.90 15.31 -12.17
CA ASP A 70 3.07 15.52 -11.31
C ASP A 70 2.72 16.11 -9.94
N SER A 71 1.52 16.70 -9.75
CA SER A 71 1.10 17.23 -8.45
C SER A 71 0.93 16.14 -7.38
N TYR A 72 0.70 14.88 -7.77
CA TYR A 72 0.62 13.75 -6.85
C TYR A 72 2.00 13.24 -6.40
N ARG A 73 3.09 13.74 -7.00
CA ARG A 73 4.44 13.25 -6.72
C ARG A 73 4.81 13.41 -5.24
N GLU A 74 4.59 14.59 -4.67
CA GLU A 74 4.95 14.86 -3.26
C GLU A 74 4.16 13.96 -2.32
N THR A 75 2.85 13.83 -2.54
CA THR A 75 1.98 12.90 -1.80
C THR A 75 2.47 11.45 -1.90
N ALA A 76 2.87 11.01 -3.10
CA ALA A 76 3.36 9.64 -3.31
C ALA A 76 4.67 9.35 -2.56
N LEU A 77 5.57 10.34 -2.49
CA LEU A 77 6.82 10.24 -1.73
C LEU A 77 6.55 10.22 -0.23
N GLU A 78 5.65 11.09 0.25
CA GLU A 78 5.25 11.15 1.65
C GLU A 78 4.61 9.82 2.12
N TRP A 79 3.75 9.23 1.30
CA TRP A 79 3.14 7.94 1.61
C TRP A 79 4.17 6.82 1.72
N TYR A 80 5.20 6.84 0.87
CA TYR A 80 6.30 5.88 0.98
C TYR A 80 7.11 6.07 2.26
N GLU A 81 7.45 7.31 2.62
CA GLU A 81 8.19 7.61 3.85
C GLU A 81 7.39 7.17 5.09
N LYS A 82 6.09 7.48 5.14
CA LYS A 82 5.19 7.00 6.20
C LYS A 82 5.09 5.48 6.27
N PHE A 83 5.09 4.80 5.13
CA PHE A 83 5.11 3.34 5.09
C PHE A 83 6.40 2.78 5.70
N VAL A 84 7.56 3.34 5.34
CA VAL A 84 8.86 2.95 5.90
C VAL A 84 8.86 3.17 7.41
N ASP A 85 8.47 4.36 7.86
CA ASP A 85 8.44 4.72 9.28
C ASP A 85 7.53 3.81 10.11
N ARG A 86 6.39 3.39 9.53
CA ARG A 86 5.41 2.55 10.25
C ARG A 86 5.76 1.07 10.24
N PHE A 87 6.23 0.53 9.11
CA PHE A 87 6.28 -0.93 8.91
C PHE A 87 7.67 -1.50 8.69
N VAL A 88 8.69 -0.68 8.47
CA VAL A 88 10.06 -1.16 8.25
C VAL A 88 10.86 -1.02 9.54
N LYS A 89 11.41 -2.14 10.02
CA LYS A 89 12.35 -2.15 11.15
C LYS A 89 13.73 -2.61 10.71
N GLU A 90 14.75 -2.03 11.33
CA GLU A 90 16.12 -2.53 11.23
C GLU A 90 16.36 -3.61 12.30
N ASN A 91 16.93 -4.74 11.89
CA ASN A 91 17.25 -5.86 12.76
C ASN A 91 18.68 -5.72 13.31
N PRO A 92 19.01 -6.36 14.44
CA PRO A 92 20.37 -6.29 15.03
C PRO A 92 21.50 -6.79 14.13
N ASP A 93 21.19 -7.58 13.11
CA ASP A 93 22.13 -8.10 12.12
C ASP A 93 22.34 -7.17 10.91
N GLY A 94 21.73 -5.99 10.91
CA GLY A 94 21.79 -5.00 9.83
C GLY A 94 20.84 -5.30 8.66
N THR A 95 19.99 -6.32 8.76
CA THR A 95 18.90 -6.54 7.80
C THR A 95 17.67 -5.69 8.14
N ILE A 96 16.68 -5.66 7.24
CA ILE A 96 15.39 -5.03 7.51
C ILE A 96 14.26 -6.05 7.45
N SER A 97 13.19 -5.79 8.19
CA SER A 97 11.94 -6.53 8.10
C SER A 97 10.76 -5.61 7.83
N ILE A 98 9.79 -6.08 7.03
CA ILE A 98 8.46 -5.48 6.91
C ILE A 98 7.53 -6.17 7.90
N THR A 99 6.95 -5.42 8.84
CA THR A 99 6.06 -5.93 9.90
C THR A 99 4.60 -5.93 9.47
N ASP A 100 3.73 -6.47 10.33
CA ASP A 100 2.27 -6.35 10.24
C ASP A 100 1.67 -6.82 8.90
N CYS A 101 2.26 -7.87 8.31
CA CYS A 101 1.78 -8.42 7.04
C CYS A 101 0.63 -9.41 7.27
N CYS A 102 -0.48 -9.24 6.54
CA CYS A 102 -1.50 -10.27 6.42
C CYS A 102 -0.96 -11.48 5.61
N ALA A 103 -0.75 -12.62 6.28
CA ALA A 103 -0.26 -13.84 5.62
C ALA A 103 -1.28 -14.39 4.60
N GLY A 104 -2.57 -14.18 4.85
CA GLY A 104 -3.63 -14.52 3.92
C GLY A 104 -5.02 -14.46 4.55
N ALA A 105 -5.97 -13.99 3.75
CA ALA A 105 -7.40 -14.02 4.06
C ALA A 105 -8.16 -14.58 2.84
N GLY A 106 -9.34 -15.14 3.06
CA GLY A 106 -10.19 -15.60 1.96
C GLY A 106 -11.63 -15.87 2.37
N LEU A 107 -12.44 -16.26 1.39
CA LEU A 107 -13.88 -16.44 1.57
C LEU A 107 -14.30 -17.89 1.24
N GLY A 108 -15.30 -18.41 1.94
CA GLY A 108 -15.84 -19.76 1.74
C GLY A 108 -14.79 -20.86 1.88
N GLY A 109 -14.84 -21.85 0.98
CA GLY A 109 -13.97 -23.04 1.01
C GLY A 109 -14.44 -24.11 1.99
N SER A 110 -13.66 -25.17 2.15
CA SER A 110 -13.99 -26.29 3.06
C SER A 110 -14.16 -25.87 4.53
N GLN A 111 -13.48 -24.78 4.92
CA GLN A 111 -13.57 -24.19 6.26
C GLN A 111 -14.71 -23.15 6.41
N ASN A 112 -15.49 -22.91 5.35
CA ASN A 112 -16.61 -21.98 5.32
C ASN A 112 -16.29 -20.57 5.88
N ARG A 113 -15.19 -19.97 5.40
CA ARG A 113 -14.70 -18.66 5.86
C ARG A 113 -15.78 -17.59 5.65
N SER A 114 -16.15 -16.95 6.76
CA SER A 114 -17.42 -16.21 6.85
C SER A 114 -17.42 -14.84 6.17
N GLY A 115 -16.25 -14.24 5.94
CA GLY A 115 -16.14 -12.87 5.45
C GLY A 115 -16.63 -11.81 6.43
N LYS A 116 -16.87 -12.18 7.69
CA LYS A 116 -17.22 -11.24 8.75
C LYS A 116 -15.96 -10.59 9.32
N TYR A 117 -16.12 -9.46 10.02
CA TYR A 117 -15.03 -8.76 10.69
C TYR A 117 -14.13 -9.71 11.50
N ASP A 118 -14.74 -10.50 12.39
CA ASP A 118 -14.03 -11.41 13.29
C ASP A 118 -13.13 -12.41 12.54
N TYR A 119 -13.52 -12.82 11.33
CA TYR A 119 -12.67 -13.67 10.48
C TYR A 119 -11.40 -12.93 10.03
N TYR A 120 -11.53 -11.69 9.57
CA TYR A 120 -10.38 -10.89 9.10
C TYR A 120 -9.44 -10.46 10.23
N ILE A 121 -9.93 -10.42 11.47
CA ILE A 121 -9.14 -10.00 12.63
C ILE A 121 -8.55 -11.19 13.38
N TYR A 122 -9.35 -12.20 13.73
CA TYR A 122 -8.91 -13.26 14.64
C TYR A 122 -8.42 -14.53 13.95
N GLU A 123 -8.83 -14.77 12.69
CA GLU A 123 -8.39 -15.95 11.93
C GLU A 123 -7.26 -15.64 10.95
N THR A 124 -6.86 -14.37 10.84
CA THR A 124 -5.76 -13.94 9.96
C THR A 124 -4.44 -14.02 10.73
N ILE A 125 -3.42 -14.62 10.11
CA ILE A 125 -2.07 -14.69 10.70
C ILE A 125 -1.29 -13.45 10.26
N ILE A 126 -0.72 -12.75 11.24
CA ILE A 126 0.16 -11.60 11.01
C ILE A 126 1.61 -12.10 11.04
N ILE A 127 2.38 -11.82 9.99
CA ILE A 127 3.78 -12.24 9.87
C ILE A 127 4.69 -11.08 9.43
N GLU A 128 6.00 -11.33 9.46
CA GLU A 128 6.99 -10.44 8.86
C GLU A 128 7.41 -10.95 7.48
N ASN A 129 7.84 -10.03 6.61
CA ASN A 129 8.46 -10.33 5.32
C ASN A 129 7.60 -11.22 4.39
N ASP A 130 6.29 -11.05 4.45
CA ASP A 130 5.40 -11.70 3.50
C ASP A 130 5.69 -11.22 2.06
N CYS A 131 5.72 -12.16 1.11
CA CYS A 131 6.04 -11.83 -0.29
C CYS A 131 5.06 -10.84 -0.94
N LYS A 132 3.81 -10.77 -0.44
CA LYS A 132 2.79 -9.81 -0.85
C LYS A 132 3.13 -8.39 -0.42
N ALA A 133 3.92 -8.19 0.63
CA ALA A 133 4.46 -6.88 1.00
C ALA A 133 5.84 -6.63 0.36
N VAL A 134 6.74 -7.61 0.41
CA VAL A 134 8.13 -7.47 -0.06
C VAL A 134 8.19 -7.09 -1.54
N GLY A 135 7.39 -7.75 -2.39
CA GLY A 135 7.39 -7.47 -3.83
C GLY A 135 7.01 -6.02 -4.16
N PRO A 136 5.83 -5.54 -3.74
CA PRO A 136 5.44 -4.14 -3.92
C PRO A 136 6.38 -3.15 -3.24
N PHE A 137 6.93 -3.47 -2.06
CA PHE A 137 7.88 -2.60 -1.37
C PHE A 137 9.12 -2.34 -2.21
N ILE A 138 9.77 -3.39 -2.73
CA ILE A 138 10.93 -3.25 -3.61
C ILE A 138 10.60 -2.38 -4.83
N GLN A 139 9.45 -2.61 -5.47
CA GLN A 139 9.03 -1.82 -6.62
C GLN A 139 8.77 -0.34 -6.27
N ALA A 140 8.18 -0.08 -5.10
CA ALA A 140 7.98 1.27 -4.58
C ALA A 140 9.30 1.96 -4.30
N SER A 141 10.26 1.29 -3.63
CA SER A 141 11.59 1.82 -3.32
C SER A 141 12.35 2.25 -4.57
N LEU A 142 12.34 1.43 -5.62
CA LEU A 142 13.00 1.76 -6.88
C LEU A 142 12.41 3.03 -7.52
N ILE A 143 11.09 3.19 -7.51
CA ILE A 143 10.44 4.39 -8.07
C ILE A 143 10.71 5.62 -7.19
N TYR A 144 10.65 5.44 -5.86
CA TYR A 144 10.95 6.50 -4.90
C TYR A 144 12.37 7.05 -5.09
N GLU A 145 13.37 6.17 -5.22
CA GLU A 145 14.76 6.57 -5.46
C GLU A 145 14.94 7.33 -6.78
N GLU A 146 14.34 6.84 -7.88
CA GLU A 146 14.37 7.55 -9.16
C GLU A 146 13.78 8.97 -9.06
N PHE A 147 12.68 9.13 -8.32
CA PHE A 147 12.04 10.42 -8.12
C PHE A 147 12.89 11.37 -7.26
N ARG A 148 13.48 10.86 -6.18
CA ARG A 148 14.36 11.64 -5.29
C ARG A 148 15.63 12.11 -5.99
N ASP A 149 16.24 11.25 -6.80
CA ASP A 149 17.43 11.59 -7.60
C ASP A 149 17.09 12.63 -8.68
N GLY A 150 15.90 12.50 -9.30
CA GLY A 150 15.38 13.47 -10.24
C GLY A 150 15.15 14.86 -9.62
N ILE A 151 14.73 14.95 -8.36
CA ILE A 151 14.61 16.22 -7.62
C ILE A 151 16.00 16.83 -7.38
N SER A 152 16.96 16.00 -6.96
CA SER A 152 18.34 16.45 -6.69
C SER A 152 19.02 17.05 -7.92
N ARG A 153 18.73 16.51 -9.11
CA ARG A 153 19.26 17.03 -10.40
C ARG A 153 18.57 18.29 -10.90
N ARG A 154 17.33 18.59 -10.49
CA ARG A 154 16.61 19.82 -10.89
C ARG A 154 16.98 21.03 -10.02
N LYS A 155 17.61 20.81 -8.87
CA LYS A 155 18.05 21.87 -7.93
C LYS A 155 19.51 22.31 -8.13
N GLN A 156 20.25 21.69 -9.04
CA GLN A 156 21.58 22.14 -9.52
C GLN A 156 21.43 22.90 -10.83
#